data_AF-A0A962CJT1-F1
#
_entry.id   AF-A0A962CJT1-F1
#
_cell.length_a   1.000
_cell.length_b   1.000
_cell.length_c   1.000
_cell.angle_alpha   90.00
_cell.angle_beta   90.00
_cell.angle_gamma   90.00
#
_symmetry.space_group_name_H-M   'P 1'
#
loop_
_entity.id
_entity.type
_entity.pdbx_description
1 polymer ?
#
loop_
_entity_poly.entity_id
_entity_poly.type
_entity_poly.pdbx_seq_one_letter_code
_entity_poly.pdbx_strand_id
1 'polypeptide(L)'
;SNPGYTCANGVTIEDLGDSVRLTAQYIADWYMYSSRFVFYSDGRMQPSFGFGNRNGTFNDVTHWHHNYWRFEFDIDGLGNNVVSIDNTDQSVEFSDVRNVGGGIGGGPRTWSVRNAVSGNGYRLVPGASDYAFQTNESGRGFHTVDFMATKAHVGEYGDTPSYDLFDCEMHKENLVNGESIANTNQALYYHVSVRDTTANSWPPGCSGGSCLPQDSMVCKKAGPTLVPIGPWADYIFANGFDVLVPGAHL
;
A
#
# COMPACT_ATOMS: atom_id res chain seq x y z
N SER A 1 -12.25 6.48 11.80
CA SER A 1 -13.27 5.43 11.94
C SER A 1 -13.44 5.09 13.42
N ASN A 2 -14.67 4.87 13.89
CA ASN A 2 -14.87 4.30 15.23
C ASN A 2 -14.38 2.83 15.22
N PRO A 3 -13.56 2.39 16.18
CA PRO A 3 -13.15 1.00 16.27
C PRO A 3 -14.39 0.09 16.41
N GLY A 4 -14.47 -0.97 15.58
CA GLY A 4 -15.53 -1.98 15.65
C GLY A 4 -16.58 -1.96 14.52
N TYR A 5 -16.54 -1.00 13.60
CA TYR A 5 -17.39 -1.03 12.39
C TYR A 5 -16.65 -1.72 11.24
N THR A 6 -17.33 -2.67 10.58
CA THR A 6 -16.80 -3.40 9.42
C THR A 6 -17.62 -3.10 8.17
N CYS A 7 -16.94 -2.78 7.07
CA CYS A 7 -17.54 -2.69 5.73
C CYS A 7 -17.45 -4.03 4.97
N ALA A 8 -16.92 -5.08 5.61
CA ALA A 8 -16.80 -6.43 5.05
C ALA A 8 -17.48 -7.46 5.96
N ASN A 9 -18.10 -8.49 5.36
CA ASN A 9 -18.80 -9.57 6.08
C ASN A 9 -17.85 -10.71 6.49
N GLY A 10 -16.72 -10.35 7.11
CA GLY A 10 -15.74 -11.29 7.64
C GLY A 10 -14.38 -11.22 6.96
N VAL A 11 -13.46 -12.00 7.51
CA VAL A 11 -12.08 -12.17 7.03
C VAL A 11 -11.84 -13.67 6.91
N THR A 12 -11.38 -14.11 5.75
CA THR A 12 -10.86 -15.47 5.58
C THR A 12 -9.41 -15.49 6.04
N ILE A 13 -9.06 -16.49 6.85
CA ILE A 13 -7.68 -16.76 7.29
C ILE A 13 -7.27 -18.09 6.68
N GLU A 14 -6.15 -18.09 5.96
CA GLU A 14 -5.61 -19.27 5.28
C GLU A 14 -4.17 -19.51 5.74
N ASP A 15 -3.90 -20.71 6.23
CA ASP A 15 -2.55 -21.20 6.45
C ASP A 15 -2.00 -21.81 5.14
N LEU A 16 -0.88 -21.28 4.66
CA LEU A 16 -0.22 -21.70 3.42
C LEU A 16 1.06 -22.50 3.71
N GLY A 17 1.33 -22.84 4.97
CA GLY A 17 2.50 -23.58 5.43
C GLY A 17 3.68 -22.69 5.80
N ASP A 18 4.10 -21.79 4.91
CA ASP A 18 5.20 -20.83 5.16
C ASP A 18 4.71 -19.40 5.48
N SER A 19 3.41 -19.20 5.42
CA SER A 19 2.76 -17.90 5.53
C SER A 19 1.29 -18.03 5.91
N VAL A 20 0.74 -16.98 6.52
CA VAL A 20 -0.69 -16.85 6.80
C VAL A 20 -1.25 -15.72 5.95
N ARG A 21 -2.39 -15.96 5.29
CA ARG A 21 -3.09 -14.96 4.49
C ARG A 21 -4.42 -14.58 5.12
N LEU A 22 -4.60 -13.28 5.33
CA LEU A 22 -5.87 -12.67 5.69
C LEU A 22 -6.48 -12.06 4.43
N THR A 23 -7.73 -12.39 4.14
CA THR A 23 -8.45 -11.87 2.97
C THR A 23 -9.81 -11.32 3.40
N ALA A 24 -10.10 -10.06 3.06
CA ALA A 24 -11.44 -9.51 3.05
C ALA A 24 -11.87 -9.28 1.60
N GLN A 25 -13.14 -9.56 1.29
CA GLN A 25 -13.75 -9.22 0.01
C GLN A 25 -14.96 -8.33 0.26
N TYR A 26 -15.16 -7.35 -0.61
CA TYR A 26 -16.29 -6.43 -0.50
C TYR A 26 -16.66 -5.85 -1.85
N ILE A 27 -17.91 -5.39 -1.93
CA ILE A 27 -18.51 -4.81 -3.12
C ILE A 27 -18.76 -3.34 -2.84
N ALA A 28 -18.38 -2.49 -3.79
CA ALA A 28 -18.74 -1.08 -3.81
C ALA A 28 -19.40 -0.80 -5.17
N ASP A 29 -20.72 -0.78 -5.20
CA ASP A 29 -21.51 -0.73 -6.44
C ASP A 29 -21.12 -1.87 -7.43
N TRP A 30 -20.70 -1.56 -8.65
CA TRP A 30 -20.25 -2.55 -9.64
C TRP A 30 -18.83 -3.07 -9.41
N TYR A 31 -18.09 -2.48 -8.47
CA TYR A 31 -16.73 -2.92 -8.15
C TYR A 31 -16.72 -4.13 -7.23
N MET A 32 -15.79 -5.05 -7.50
CA MET A 32 -15.45 -6.17 -6.64
C MET A 32 -14.01 -6.01 -6.17
N TYR A 33 -13.84 -5.82 -4.86
CA TYR A 33 -12.54 -5.60 -4.25
C TYR A 33 -12.14 -6.72 -3.32
N SER A 34 -10.83 -6.91 -3.18
CA SER A 34 -10.30 -7.79 -2.16
C SER A 34 -9.02 -7.24 -1.55
N SER A 35 -9.08 -6.94 -0.26
CA SER A 35 -7.91 -6.56 0.53
C SER A 35 -7.27 -7.82 1.12
N ARG A 36 -5.95 -7.95 0.96
CA ARG A 36 -5.19 -9.11 1.43
C ARG A 36 -3.94 -8.67 2.17
N PHE A 37 -3.64 -9.35 3.26
CA PHE A 37 -2.34 -9.30 3.91
C PHE A 37 -1.79 -10.72 4.00
N VAL A 38 -0.60 -10.93 3.47
CA VAL A 38 0.16 -12.18 3.68
C VAL A 38 1.28 -11.89 4.66
N PHE A 39 1.36 -12.68 5.73
CA PHE A 39 2.42 -12.63 6.73
C PHE A 39 3.27 -13.87 6.56
N TYR A 40 4.53 -13.70 6.16
CA TYR A 40 5.46 -14.79 5.95
C TYR A 40 6.15 -15.14 7.27
N SER A 41 6.56 -16.40 7.38
CA SER A 41 7.40 -16.86 8.48
C SER A 41 8.64 -15.99 8.61
N ASP A 42 9.35 -15.65 7.53
CA ASP A 42 10.55 -14.78 7.56
C ASP A 42 10.34 -13.31 7.97
N GLY A 43 9.15 -12.94 8.46
CA GLY A 43 8.80 -11.59 8.89
C GLY A 43 8.38 -10.66 7.75
N ARG A 44 8.45 -11.09 6.48
CA ARG A 44 7.88 -10.29 5.39
C ARG A 44 6.38 -10.14 5.55
N MET A 45 5.88 -8.97 5.17
CA MET A 45 4.45 -8.71 5.00
C MET A 45 4.16 -8.31 3.56
N GLN A 46 3.09 -8.83 2.98
CA GLN A 46 2.65 -8.47 1.63
C GLN A 46 1.19 -8.02 1.68
N PRO A 47 0.94 -6.72 1.96
CA PRO A 47 -0.34 -6.11 1.67
C PRO A 47 -0.57 -6.12 0.16
N SER A 48 -1.78 -6.44 -0.26
CA SER A 48 -2.16 -6.35 -1.67
C SER A 48 -3.65 -6.10 -1.83
N PHE A 49 -3.99 -5.42 -2.91
CA PHE A 49 -5.34 -5.05 -3.25
C PHE A 49 -5.72 -5.67 -4.59
N GLY A 50 -6.85 -6.36 -4.59
CA GLY A 50 -7.49 -6.92 -5.77
C GLY A 50 -8.54 -5.97 -6.29
N PHE A 51 -8.48 -5.69 -7.59
CA PHE A 51 -9.42 -4.84 -8.32
C PHE A 51 -10.16 -5.66 -9.35
N GLY A 52 -11.47 -5.49 -9.45
CA GLY A 52 -12.27 -6.17 -10.45
C GLY A 52 -13.64 -5.55 -10.64
N ASN A 53 -14.30 -6.00 -11.69
CA ASN A 53 -15.65 -5.59 -12.07
C ASN A 53 -16.60 -6.78 -11.94
N ARG A 54 -17.72 -6.59 -11.22
CA ARG A 54 -18.64 -7.67 -10.88
C ARG A 54 -19.66 -7.96 -11.99
N ASN A 55 -20.10 -6.95 -12.72
CA ASN A 55 -21.29 -7.04 -13.58
C ASN A 55 -21.13 -6.37 -14.95
N GLY A 56 -19.98 -5.78 -15.23
CA GLY A 56 -19.64 -5.15 -16.50
C GLY A 56 -20.13 -3.70 -16.66
N THR A 57 -20.63 -3.06 -15.62
CA THR A 57 -20.88 -1.61 -15.67
C THR A 57 -19.57 -0.86 -15.93
N PHE A 58 -19.58 0.18 -16.78
CA PHE A 58 -18.40 0.92 -17.25
C PHE A 58 -17.36 0.11 -18.05
N ASN A 59 -17.76 -1.04 -18.62
CA ASN A 59 -16.96 -1.77 -19.62
C ASN A 59 -16.93 -1.14 -21.01
N ASP A 60 -17.35 0.11 -21.16
CA ASP A 60 -17.20 0.96 -22.34
C ASP A 60 -16.28 2.18 -22.11
N VAL A 61 -15.84 2.41 -20.87
CA VAL A 61 -14.95 3.52 -20.50
C VAL A 61 -13.66 3.00 -19.86
N THR A 62 -12.51 3.42 -20.41
CA THR A 62 -11.20 3.17 -19.78
C THR A 62 -11.10 3.99 -18.49
N HIS A 63 -10.77 3.35 -17.39
CA HIS A 63 -10.68 4.01 -16.08
C HIS A 63 -9.56 3.40 -15.22
N TRP A 64 -9.31 4.01 -14.06
CA TRP A 64 -8.25 3.60 -13.15
C TRP A 64 -8.83 3.37 -11.77
N HIS A 65 -8.30 2.36 -11.10
CA HIS A 65 -8.50 2.19 -9.67
C HIS A 65 -7.23 2.58 -8.95
N HIS A 66 -7.44 3.20 -7.79
CA HIS A 66 -6.38 3.65 -6.92
C HIS A 66 -6.64 3.08 -5.53
N ASN A 67 -5.58 2.63 -4.88
CA ASN A 67 -5.62 2.27 -3.47
C ASN A 67 -4.39 2.84 -2.78
N TYR A 68 -4.55 3.29 -1.55
CA TYR A 68 -3.43 3.56 -0.66
C TYR A 68 -3.61 2.84 0.66
N TRP A 69 -2.51 2.32 1.17
CA TRP A 69 -2.41 1.87 2.56
C TRP A 69 -1.79 2.97 3.40
N ARG A 70 -2.26 3.11 4.64
CA ARG A 70 -1.64 3.92 5.69
C ARG A 70 -1.01 2.98 6.72
N PHE A 71 0.30 2.99 6.83
CA PHE A 71 1.07 2.21 7.79
C PHE A 71 1.62 3.12 8.88
N GLU A 72 1.26 2.83 10.12
CA GLU A 72 1.88 3.44 11.31
C GLU A 72 2.72 2.38 11.99
N PHE A 73 4.04 2.56 11.97
CA PHE A 73 4.97 1.62 12.57
C PHE A 73 5.35 2.07 13.97
N ASP A 74 5.41 1.10 14.88
CA ASP A 74 5.91 1.27 16.24
C ASP A 74 7.08 0.30 16.47
N ILE A 75 8.20 0.54 15.78
CA ILE A 75 9.33 -0.40 15.77
C ILE A 75 10.15 -0.21 17.05
N ASP A 76 10.19 -1.26 17.86
CA ASP A 76 10.88 -1.28 19.16
C ASP A 76 10.41 -0.15 20.11
N GLY A 77 9.15 0.28 19.98
CA GLY A 77 8.51 1.31 20.80
C GLY A 77 8.42 2.70 20.17
N LEU A 78 7.60 3.55 20.80
CA LEU A 78 7.07 4.77 20.16
C LEU A 78 8.16 5.84 19.92
N GLY A 79 7.99 6.59 18.84
CA GLY A 79 8.61 7.91 18.65
C GLY A 79 10.08 7.96 18.19
N ASN A 80 10.74 6.85 17.91
CA ASN A 80 12.17 6.84 17.51
C ASN A 80 12.42 6.28 16.10
N ASN A 81 11.44 6.42 15.24
CA ASN A 81 11.51 5.94 13.87
C ASN A 81 12.12 7.00 12.94
N VAL A 82 12.87 6.53 11.95
CA VAL A 82 13.45 7.30 10.86
C VAL A 82 13.00 6.71 9.54
N VAL A 83 12.52 7.57 8.64
CA VAL A 83 12.10 7.20 7.30
C VAL A 83 13.20 7.57 6.30
N SER A 84 13.45 6.71 5.32
CA SER A 84 14.49 6.91 4.32
C SER A 84 13.98 6.66 2.91
N ILE A 85 14.51 7.42 1.94
CA ILE A 85 14.44 7.10 0.51
C ILE A 85 15.79 6.47 0.15
N ASP A 86 15.80 5.23 -0.32
CA ASP A 86 17.01 4.56 -0.77
C ASP A 86 18.18 4.69 0.25
N ASN A 87 17.88 4.37 1.52
CA ASN A 87 18.79 4.47 2.67
C ASN A 87 19.28 5.89 3.03
N THR A 88 18.72 6.94 2.42
CA THR A 88 18.97 8.34 2.79
C THR A 88 17.83 8.83 3.69
N ASP A 89 18.16 9.11 4.94
CA ASP A 89 17.22 9.55 5.96
C ASP A 89 16.58 10.91 5.63
N GLN A 90 15.30 11.01 5.93
CA GLN A 90 14.51 12.22 5.78
C GLN A 90 14.05 12.71 7.15
N SER A 91 14.14 14.02 7.39
CA SER A 91 13.76 14.66 8.66
C SER A 91 12.50 15.53 8.56
N VAL A 92 12.02 15.74 7.33
CA VAL A 92 10.82 16.52 6.99
C VAL A 92 9.91 15.61 6.16
N GLU A 93 8.61 15.83 6.25
CA GLU A 93 7.63 15.13 5.43
C GLU A 93 7.98 15.21 3.94
N PHE A 94 7.66 14.15 3.22
CA PHE A 94 7.92 14.09 1.79
C PHE A 94 6.91 13.21 1.07
N SER A 95 6.75 13.50 -0.21
CA SER A 95 6.08 12.64 -1.17
C SER A 95 7.06 12.17 -2.23
N ASP A 96 6.85 10.99 -2.79
CA ASP A 96 7.76 10.39 -3.76
C ASP A 96 7.02 9.52 -4.78
N VAL A 97 7.72 9.20 -5.87
CA VAL A 97 7.23 8.34 -6.97
C VAL A 97 8.15 7.14 -7.14
N ARG A 98 7.58 5.98 -7.52
CA ARG A 98 8.35 4.78 -7.82
C ARG A 98 9.22 5.02 -9.05
N ASN A 99 10.41 4.41 -9.05
CA ASN A 99 11.31 4.42 -10.19
C ASN A 99 12.09 3.09 -10.26
N VAL A 100 11.94 2.31 -11.33
CA VAL A 100 12.57 0.97 -11.48
C VAL A 100 14.10 1.04 -11.47
N GLY A 101 14.69 2.15 -11.92
CA GLY A 101 16.15 2.33 -11.98
C GLY A 101 16.66 3.52 -11.16
N GLY A 102 15.81 4.10 -10.32
CA GLY A 102 16.10 5.34 -9.59
C GLY A 102 16.67 5.14 -8.19
N GLY A 103 16.82 3.89 -7.74
CA GLY A 103 17.36 3.53 -6.45
C GLY A 103 18.86 3.22 -6.47
N ILE A 104 19.39 2.77 -5.33
CA ILE A 104 20.81 2.45 -5.18
C ILE A 104 21.25 1.41 -6.22
N GLY A 105 22.39 1.68 -6.86
CA GLY A 105 22.98 0.77 -7.85
C GLY A 105 22.17 0.64 -9.15
N GLY A 106 21.24 1.56 -9.41
CA GLY A 106 20.35 1.49 -10.57
C GLY A 106 19.19 0.50 -10.41
N GLY A 107 18.92 0.07 -9.17
CA GLY A 107 17.77 -0.78 -8.84
C GLY A 107 16.48 0.02 -8.60
N PRO A 108 15.40 -0.67 -8.19
CA PRO A 108 14.15 -0.04 -7.82
C PRO A 108 14.32 0.93 -6.66
N ARG A 109 13.68 2.09 -6.75
CA ARG A 109 13.49 3.00 -5.63
C ARG A 109 12.72 2.30 -4.51
N THR A 110 13.20 2.47 -3.28
CA THR A 110 12.61 1.89 -2.08
C THR A 110 12.49 2.92 -0.98
N TRP A 111 11.53 2.68 -0.08
CA TRP A 111 11.35 3.45 1.14
C TRP A 111 11.50 2.53 2.33
N SER A 112 12.04 3.03 3.43
CA SER A 112 12.15 2.26 4.66
C SER A 112 11.82 3.09 5.87
N VAL A 113 11.34 2.43 6.91
CA VAL A 113 11.20 2.98 8.25
C VAL A 113 11.93 2.07 9.21
N ARG A 114 12.71 2.65 10.11
CA ARG A 114 13.46 1.90 11.12
C ARG A 114 13.53 2.65 12.43
N ASN A 115 13.66 1.94 13.53
CA ASN A 115 14.09 2.52 14.79
C ASN A 115 15.56 2.93 14.69
N ALA A 116 15.87 4.18 15.01
CA ALA A 116 17.23 4.73 14.85
C ALA A 116 18.26 4.09 15.79
N VAL A 117 17.82 3.56 16.93
CA VAL A 117 18.69 3.00 17.98
C VAL A 117 19.01 1.54 17.71
N SER A 118 17.98 0.72 17.46
CA SER A 118 18.18 -0.72 17.20
C SER A 118 18.59 -1.00 15.75
N GLY A 119 18.19 -0.14 14.81
CA GLY A 119 18.34 -0.36 13.37
C GLY A 119 17.28 -1.28 12.77
N ASN A 120 16.38 -1.86 13.57
CA ASN A 120 15.29 -2.70 13.10
C ASN A 120 14.26 -1.89 12.32
N GLY A 121 13.65 -2.49 11.32
CA GLY A 121 12.57 -1.85 10.58
C GLY A 121 12.10 -2.61 9.36
N TYR A 122 11.34 -1.92 8.51
CA TYR A 122 10.80 -2.47 7.28
C TYR A 122 11.16 -1.61 6.09
N ARG A 123 11.50 -2.27 4.99
CA ARG A 123 11.64 -1.67 3.67
C ARG A 123 10.42 -2.02 2.82
N LEU A 124 9.73 -1.00 2.32
CA LEU A 124 8.67 -1.14 1.32
C LEU A 124 9.33 -1.31 -0.05
N VAL A 125 9.16 -2.48 -0.63
CA VAL A 125 9.67 -2.84 -1.95
C VAL A 125 8.47 -2.93 -2.90
N PRO A 126 8.39 -2.06 -3.92
CA PRO A 126 7.35 -2.17 -4.93
C PRO A 126 7.36 -3.54 -5.63
N GLY A 127 6.17 -4.09 -5.86
CA GLY A 127 6.01 -5.31 -6.65
C GLY A 127 6.24 -5.05 -8.15
N ALA A 128 6.36 -6.11 -8.95
CA ALA A 128 6.49 -5.94 -10.40
C ALA A 128 5.23 -5.31 -11.04
N SER A 129 4.03 -5.65 -10.54
CA SER A 129 2.77 -5.08 -11.03
C SER A 129 2.59 -3.60 -10.67
N ASP A 130 3.28 -3.13 -9.64
CA ASP A 130 3.27 -1.74 -9.21
C ASP A 130 3.92 -0.80 -10.24
N TYR A 131 4.74 -1.35 -11.15
CA TYR A 131 5.35 -0.62 -12.27
C TYR A 131 4.61 -0.76 -13.59
N ALA A 132 3.55 -1.57 -13.65
CA ALA A 132 2.77 -1.77 -14.87
C ALA A 132 1.98 -0.51 -15.28
N PHE A 133 1.73 0.39 -14.32
CA PHE A 133 0.97 1.62 -14.51
C PHE A 133 1.72 2.80 -13.91
N GLN A 134 1.77 3.91 -14.63
CA GLN A 134 2.37 5.14 -14.12
C GLN A 134 1.46 5.80 -13.08
N THR A 135 2.05 6.53 -12.13
CA THR A 135 1.35 7.19 -11.03
C THR A 135 0.17 8.07 -11.49
N ASN A 136 0.41 8.91 -12.50
CA ASN A 136 -0.60 9.80 -13.12
C ASN A 136 -0.92 9.35 -14.56
N GLU A 137 -1.08 8.05 -14.81
CA GLU A 137 -1.25 7.53 -16.17
C GLU A 137 -2.47 8.12 -16.90
N SER A 138 -3.54 8.46 -16.16
CA SER A 138 -4.72 9.12 -16.74
C SER A 138 -4.45 10.53 -17.27
N GLY A 139 -3.35 11.17 -16.84
CA GLY A 139 -3.02 12.55 -17.16
C GLY A 139 -3.91 13.61 -16.50
N ARG A 140 -4.87 13.20 -15.64
CA ARG A 140 -5.85 14.10 -15.02
C ARG A 140 -5.31 14.86 -13.80
N GLY A 141 -4.17 14.44 -13.25
CA GLY A 141 -3.56 15.08 -12.08
C GLY A 141 -4.14 14.64 -10.74
N PHE A 142 -5.08 13.69 -10.72
CA PHE A 142 -5.74 13.25 -9.49
C PHE A 142 -4.85 12.41 -8.57
N HIS A 143 -3.91 11.65 -9.13
CA HIS A 143 -2.97 10.86 -8.34
C HIS A 143 -1.56 11.09 -8.89
N THR A 144 -0.72 11.74 -8.09
CA THR A 144 0.58 12.25 -8.55
C THR A 144 1.77 11.71 -7.74
N VAL A 145 1.51 10.88 -6.74
CA VAL A 145 2.52 10.31 -5.84
C VAL A 145 2.26 8.82 -5.61
N ASP A 146 3.32 8.05 -5.35
CA ASP A 146 3.22 6.63 -4.98
C ASP A 146 3.52 6.40 -3.50
N PHE A 147 4.25 7.30 -2.85
CA PHE A 147 4.61 7.18 -1.47
C PHE A 147 4.55 8.54 -0.76
N MET A 148 4.12 8.56 0.50
CA MET A 148 4.25 9.72 1.36
C MET A 148 4.70 9.28 2.75
N ALA A 149 5.57 10.07 3.38
CA ALA A 149 5.89 9.96 4.80
C ALA A 149 5.48 11.25 5.49
N THR A 150 4.64 11.11 6.50
CA THR A 150 3.99 12.21 7.20
C THR A 150 4.14 12.03 8.70
N LYS A 151 4.00 13.11 9.47
CA LYS A 151 3.87 13.00 10.91
C LYS A 151 2.46 12.49 11.23
N ALA A 152 2.36 11.48 12.09
CA ALA A 152 1.07 10.90 12.44
C ALA A 152 0.27 11.85 13.35
N HIS A 153 -0.98 12.13 12.95
CA HIS A 153 -1.94 12.91 13.75
C HIS A 153 -3.12 12.05 14.22
N VAL A 154 -3.58 12.32 15.43
CA VAL A 154 -4.79 11.69 15.96
C VAL A 154 -5.99 12.15 15.15
N GLY A 155 -6.77 11.19 14.62
CA GLY A 155 -7.98 11.47 13.83
C GLY A 155 -7.72 11.73 12.35
N GLU A 156 -6.47 11.67 11.89
CA GLU A 156 -6.13 11.71 10.46
C GLU A 156 -6.22 10.31 9.85
N TYR A 157 -7.28 10.07 9.08
CA TYR A 157 -7.52 8.75 8.45
C TYR A 157 -7.25 8.72 6.94
N GLY A 158 -7.04 9.88 6.32
CA GLY A 158 -6.88 10.04 4.88
C GLY A 158 -6.63 11.51 4.52
N ASP A 159 -6.56 11.77 3.23
CA ASP A 159 -6.12 13.04 2.63
C ASP A 159 -7.18 14.14 2.62
N THR A 160 -8.43 13.83 2.94
CA THR A 160 -9.50 14.81 3.10
C THR A 160 -10.37 14.49 4.32
N PRO A 161 -10.74 15.47 5.14
CA PRO A 161 -11.66 15.26 6.26
C PRO A 161 -13.13 15.14 5.83
N SER A 162 -13.48 15.51 4.58
CA SER A 162 -14.86 15.43 4.09
C SER A 162 -15.25 14.03 3.59
N TYR A 163 -14.28 13.22 3.19
CA TYR A 163 -14.45 11.85 2.68
C TYR A 163 -15.60 11.72 1.66
N ASP A 164 -15.72 12.68 0.74
CA ASP A 164 -16.75 12.69 -0.30
C ASP A 164 -16.52 11.53 -1.28
N LEU A 165 -17.54 10.71 -1.50
CA LEU A 165 -17.47 9.56 -2.40
C LEU A 165 -17.28 9.94 -3.89
N PHE A 166 -17.53 11.20 -4.24
CA PHE A 166 -17.33 11.71 -5.59
C PHE A 166 -15.97 12.41 -5.79
N ASP A 167 -15.19 12.56 -4.72
CA ASP A 167 -13.84 13.09 -4.80
C ASP A 167 -12.86 11.97 -5.14
N CYS A 168 -12.40 11.98 -6.39
CA CYS A 168 -11.41 11.02 -6.88
C CYS A 168 -9.98 11.55 -6.74
N GLU A 169 -9.77 12.79 -6.29
CA GLU A 169 -8.45 13.38 -6.20
C GLU A 169 -7.75 13.00 -4.89
N MET A 170 -6.45 12.71 -4.99
CA MET A 170 -5.56 12.55 -3.85
C MET A 170 -4.96 13.90 -3.47
N HIS A 171 -5.43 14.48 -2.37
CA HIS A 171 -5.00 15.79 -1.87
C HIS A 171 -3.72 15.68 -1.04
N LYS A 172 -2.61 15.31 -1.68
CA LYS A 172 -1.34 15.05 -0.98
C LYS A 172 -0.87 16.19 -0.07
N GLU A 173 -1.17 17.45 -0.42
CA GLU A 173 -0.72 18.64 0.32
C GLU A 173 -1.43 18.78 1.68
N ASN A 174 -2.57 18.09 1.88
CA ASN A 174 -3.21 18.01 3.18
C ASN A 174 -2.45 17.08 4.14
N LEU A 175 -1.69 16.12 3.59
CA LEU A 175 -0.93 15.12 4.35
C LEU A 175 0.55 15.48 4.46
N VAL A 176 1.16 15.90 3.35
CA VAL A 176 2.57 16.33 3.28
C VAL A 176 2.56 17.85 3.29
N ASN A 177 2.67 18.43 4.48
CA ASN A 177 2.50 19.87 4.70
C ASN A 177 3.76 20.52 5.32
N GLY A 178 4.86 19.78 5.39
CA GLY A 178 6.20 20.28 5.73
C GLY A 178 6.55 20.15 7.20
N GLU A 179 5.81 19.34 7.97
CA GLU A 179 6.17 19.05 9.34
C GLU A 179 7.51 18.29 9.46
N SER A 180 8.12 18.36 10.63
CA SER A 180 9.25 17.47 10.92
C SER A 180 8.74 16.09 11.29
N ILE A 181 9.34 15.08 10.66
CA ILE A 181 9.10 13.66 10.96
C ILE A 181 10.23 13.03 11.79
N ALA A 182 11.27 13.79 12.13
CA ALA A 182 12.41 13.30 12.89
C ALA A 182 12.01 12.97 14.34
N ASN A 183 12.23 11.73 14.78
CA ASN A 183 11.89 11.25 16.13
C ASN A 183 10.41 11.51 16.49
N THR A 184 9.52 11.17 15.56
CA THR A 184 8.07 11.24 15.76
C THR A 184 7.44 9.89 15.45
N ASN A 185 6.12 9.76 15.65
CA ASN A 185 5.36 8.70 15.01
C ASN A 185 5.04 9.15 13.59
N GLN A 186 5.29 8.30 12.59
CA GLN A 186 5.00 8.61 11.20
C GLN A 186 3.85 7.77 10.67
N ALA A 187 3.06 8.37 9.78
CA ALA A 187 2.13 7.65 8.91
C ALA A 187 2.74 7.58 7.51
N LEU A 188 2.96 6.35 7.04
CA LEU A 188 3.46 6.08 5.70
C LEU A 188 2.31 5.70 4.80
N TYR A 189 2.15 6.41 3.69
CA TYR A 189 1.15 6.09 2.69
C TYR A 189 1.82 5.43 1.50
N TYR A 190 1.31 4.29 1.06
CA TYR A 190 1.78 3.61 -0.15
C TYR A 190 0.63 3.46 -1.14
N HIS A 191 0.75 4.07 -2.30
CA HIS A 191 -0.26 4.10 -3.36
C HIS A 191 0.06 3.10 -4.48
N VAL A 192 -0.99 2.45 -4.98
CA VAL A 192 -0.98 1.63 -6.19
C VAL A 192 -2.11 2.03 -7.10
N SER A 193 -1.92 1.81 -8.40
CA SER A 193 -2.92 2.03 -9.42
C SER A 193 -3.00 0.84 -10.38
N VAL A 194 -4.19 0.59 -10.91
CA VAL A 194 -4.40 -0.32 -12.04
C VAL A 194 -5.34 0.34 -13.04
N ARG A 195 -5.14 0.07 -14.34
CA ARG A 195 -6.04 0.54 -15.41
C ARG A 195 -6.97 -0.59 -15.86
N ASP A 196 -8.24 -0.28 -15.94
CA ASP A 196 -9.23 -1.08 -16.66
C ASP A 196 -9.32 -0.54 -18.09
N THR A 197 -8.65 -1.25 -19.00
CA THR A 197 -8.60 -0.91 -20.42
C THR A 197 -9.87 -1.40 -21.09
N THR A 198 -10.46 -0.54 -21.90
CA THR A 198 -11.77 -0.81 -22.47
C THR A 198 -11.90 -0.30 -23.91
N ALA A 199 -12.80 -0.91 -24.69
CA ALA A 199 -13.19 -0.50 -26.03
C ALA A 199 -12.02 -0.41 -27.02
N ASN A 200 -10.88 -1.06 -26.72
CA ASN A 200 -9.63 -0.95 -27.46
C ASN A 200 -9.31 0.54 -27.74
N SER A 201 -9.35 1.37 -26.70
CA SER A 201 -9.26 2.84 -26.81
C SER A 201 -7.99 3.41 -26.16
N TRP A 202 -7.10 2.55 -25.67
CA TRP A 202 -5.89 2.95 -24.95
C TRP A 202 -4.61 2.42 -25.61
N PRO A 203 -3.50 3.18 -25.64
CA PRO A 203 -3.35 4.57 -25.17
C PRO A 203 -4.15 5.57 -26.01
N PRO A 204 -4.37 6.81 -25.53
CA PRO A 204 -5.10 7.82 -26.27
C PRO A 204 -4.50 8.00 -27.67
N GLY A 205 -5.36 7.96 -28.70
CA GLY A 205 -4.95 8.07 -30.10
C GLY A 205 -4.49 6.76 -30.76
N CYS A 206 -4.50 5.64 -30.04
CA CYS A 206 -4.32 4.32 -30.67
C CYS A 206 -5.47 4.02 -31.64
N SER A 207 -5.23 3.10 -32.59
CA SER A 207 -6.28 2.52 -33.43
C SER A 207 -5.95 1.09 -33.87
N GLY A 208 -6.98 0.27 -34.05
CA GLY A 208 -6.83 -1.13 -34.47
C GLY A 208 -5.90 -1.91 -33.53
N GLY A 209 -4.94 -2.64 -34.10
CA GLY A 209 -4.00 -3.47 -33.33
C GLY A 209 -2.97 -2.71 -32.49
N SER A 210 -2.91 -1.37 -32.58
CA SER A 210 -2.04 -0.57 -31.69
C SER A 210 -2.69 -0.26 -30.34
N CYS A 211 -3.99 -0.53 -30.20
CA CYS A 211 -4.69 -0.40 -28.95
C CYS A 211 -4.48 -1.63 -28.06
N LEU A 212 -4.33 -1.38 -26.77
CA LEU A 212 -4.34 -2.41 -25.76
C LEU A 212 -5.71 -3.08 -25.73
N PRO A 213 -5.75 -4.41 -25.60
CA PRO A 213 -7.00 -5.15 -25.56
C PRO A 213 -7.81 -4.81 -24.31
N GLN A 214 -9.13 -4.96 -24.41
CA GLN A 214 -10.01 -4.81 -23.26
C GLN A 214 -9.69 -5.82 -22.16
N ASP A 215 -9.54 -5.33 -20.92
CA ASP A 215 -9.24 -6.13 -19.73
C ASP A 215 -10.08 -5.73 -18.50
N SER A 216 -11.12 -4.91 -18.67
CA SER A 216 -12.00 -4.41 -17.59
C SER A 216 -12.76 -5.49 -16.80
N MET A 217 -12.83 -6.72 -17.33
CA MET A 217 -13.39 -7.87 -16.61
C MET A 217 -12.32 -8.78 -15.99
N VAL A 218 -11.05 -8.46 -16.17
CA VAL A 218 -9.94 -9.24 -15.64
C VAL A 218 -9.56 -8.68 -14.27
N CYS A 219 -9.54 -9.56 -13.26
CA CYS A 219 -9.08 -9.18 -11.92
C CYS A 219 -7.59 -8.80 -11.95
N LYS A 220 -7.27 -7.68 -11.31
CA LYS A 220 -5.90 -7.15 -11.19
C LYS A 220 -5.48 -7.14 -9.72
N LYS A 221 -4.17 -7.24 -9.46
CA LYS A 221 -3.58 -7.22 -8.11
C LYS A 221 -2.35 -6.31 -8.08
N ALA A 222 -2.29 -5.42 -7.10
CA ALA A 222 -1.12 -4.57 -6.85
C ALA A 222 -0.84 -4.48 -5.35
N GLY A 223 0.39 -4.12 -4.98
CA GLY A 223 0.80 -3.96 -3.59
C GLY A 223 2.28 -4.27 -3.35
N PRO A 224 2.89 -3.62 -2.35
CA PRO A 224 4.30 -3.78 -2.05
C PRO A 224 4.56 -5.07 -1.26
N THR A 225 5.84 -5.41 -1.12
CA THR A 225 6.32 -6.29 -0.06
C THR A 225 7.09 -5.47 0.97
N LEU A 226 6.70 -5.58 2.23
CA LEU A 226 7.43 -5.04 3.38
C LEU A 226 8.45 -6.10 3.80
N VAL A 227 9.72 -5.78 3.66
CA VAL A 227 10.85 -6.66 3.97
C VAL A 227 11.52 -6.22 5.26
N PRO A 228 11.69 -7.10 6.26
CA PRO A 228 12.40 -6.74 7.48
C PRO A 228 13.86 -6.35 7.16
N ILE A 229 14.33 -5.28 7.79
CA ILE A 229 15.72 -4.80 7.75
C ILE A 229 16.24 -4.57 9.15
N GLY A 230 17.57 -4.63 9.31
CA GLY A 230 18.22 -4.41 10.59
C GLY A 230 18.50 -5.70 11.36
N PRO A 231 19.21 -5.59 12.49
CA PRO A 231 19.61 -6.70 13.32
C PRO A 231 18.44 -7.11 14.22
N TRP A 232 17.31 -7.48 13.62
CA TRP A 232 16.18 -8.01 14.36
C TRP A 232 16.76 -9.11 15.24
N ALA A 233 16.75 -8.90 16.56
CA ALA A 233 17.05 -10.00 17.45
C ALA A 233 16.04 -11.12 17.13
N ASP A 234 16.36 -12.37 17.48
CA ASP A 234 15.53 -13.55 17.16
C ASP A 234 14.05 -13.43 17.63
N TYR A 235 13.64 -12.32 18.25
CA TYR A 235 12.29 -11.86 18.56
C TYR A 235 11.28 -11.75 17.42
N ILE A 236 11.67 -11.73 16.12
CA ILE A 236 10.67 -12.01 15.06
C ILE A 236 10.05 -13.41 15.30
N PHE A 237 10.78 -14.30 15.99
CA PHE A 237 10.43 -15.70 16.25
C PHE A 237 10.48 -16.14 17.70
N ALA A 238 10.91 -15.29 18.65
CA ALA A 238 11.19 -15.75 20.02
C ALA A 238 9.98 -16.37 20.73
N ASN A 239 8.77 -16.11 20.25
CA ASN A 239 7.54 -16.70 20.78
C ASN A 239 6.82 -17.65 19.80
N GLY A 240 7.39 -17.95 18.63
CA GLY A 240 6.66 -18.65 17.56
C GLY A 240 5.28 -18.03 17.32
N PHE A 241 4.36 -18.78 16.71
CA PHE A 241 2.92 -18.50 16.81
C PHE A 241 2.26 -19.28 17.97
N ASP A 242 3.04 -20.08 18.71
CA ASP A 242 2.58 -21.14 19.63
C ASP A 242 3.22 -21.05 21.03
N VAL A 243 3.12 -19.90 21.70
CA VAL A 243 3.27 -19.89 23.17
C VAL A 243 1.91 -19.61 23.79
N LEU A 244 1.16 -20.69 24.03
CA LEU A 244 0.13 -20.69 25.05
C LEU A 244 0.80 -20.26 26.36
N VAL A 245 0.33 -19.14 26.91
CA VAL A 245 0.69 -18.71 28.26
C VAL A 245 0.45 -19.90 29.20
N PRO A 246 1.45 -20.34 29.99
CA PRO A 246 1.25 -21.41 30.96
C PRO A 246 0.11 -21.06 31.92
N GLY A 247 -1.01 -21.77 31.84
CA GLY A 247 -2.16 -21.61 32.74
C GLY A 247 -3.51 -21.29 32.08
N ALA A 248 -3.60 -21.10 30.77
CA ALA A 248 -4.89 -21.05 30.08
C ALA A 248 -5.38 -22.47 29.74
N HIS A 249 -6.32 -22.99 30.53
CA HIS A 249 -7.10 -24.18 30.16
C HIS A 249 -8.27 -23.77 29.24
N LEU A 250 -8.58 -24.64 28.27
CA LEU A 250 -9.70 -24.52 27.33
C LEU A 250 -11.05 -24.28 28.03
#